data_AF-A0A7W8DXA0-F1
#
_entry.id   AF-A0A7W8DXA0-F1
#
_cell.length_a   1.000
_cell.length_b   1.000
_cell.length_c   1.000
_cell.angle_alpha   90.00
_cell.angle_beta   90.00
_cell.angle_gamma   90.00
#
_symmetry.space_group_name_H-M   'P 1'
#
loop_
_entity.id
_entity.type
_entity.pdbx_description
1 polymer ?
#
loop_
_entity_poly.entity_id
_entity_poly.type
_entity_poly.pdbx_seq_one_letter_code
_entity_poly.pdbx_strand_id
1 'polypeptide(L)' 'MSKLDSDPKTNPGSNTEKDPDEWVSGDDPMTGAQASYLKTLSEQAKRPEAFSDKLSKAEASKLIDELRQAAGVAD' A
#
# COMPACT_ATOMS: atom_id res chain seq x y z
N MET A 1 -28.84 -5.10 37.07
CA MET A 1 -28.16 -3.88 36.58
C MET A 1 -26.99 -4.29 35.71
N SER A 2 -27.10 -4.02 34.41
CA SER A 2 -26.05 -4.16 33.41
C SER A 2 -24.92 -3.17 33.67
N LYS A 3 -23.67 -3.63 33.62
CA LYS A 3 -22.59 -2.96 32.88
C LYS A 3 -21.64 -4.03 32.36
N LEU A 4 -21.84 -4.33 31.08
CA LEU A 4 -20.83 -4.87 30.18
C LEU A 4 -19.90 -3.69 29.90
N ASP A 5 -18.83 -3.55 30.68
CA ASP A 5 -17.75 -2.66 30.30
C ASP A 5 -16.99 -3.37 29.18
N SER A 6 -17.40 -3.07 27.95
CA SER A 6 -16.72 -3.49 26.73
C SER A 6 -15.35 -2.80 26.66
N ASP A 7 -14.29 -3.51 27.02
CA ASP A 7 -12.92 -3.15 26.64
C ASP A 7 -12.78 -3.27 25.11
N PRO A 8 -12.65 -2.17 24.36
CA PRO A 8 -12.45 -2.27 22.92
C PRO A 8 -10.96 -2.46 22.65
N LYS A 9 -10.62 -3.68 22.25
CA LYS A 9 -9.54 -4.00 21.30
C LYS A 9 -8.13 -3.54 21.67
N THR A 10 -7.39 -4.42 22.33
CA THR A 10 -5.95 -4.51 22.16
C THR A 10 -5.60 -5.94 21.74
N ASN A 11 -5.91 -6.26 20.49
CA ASN A 11 -5.29 -7.42 19.84
C ASN A 11 -3.90 -6.97 19.35
N PRO A 12 -2.77 -7.42 19.92
CA PRO A 12 -1.44 -6.99 19.49
C PRO A 12 -0.94 -7.75 18.24
N GLY A 13 -1.83 -8.47 17.54
CA GLY A 13 -1.46 -9.44 16.50
C GLY A 13 -1.91 -9.14 15.08
N SER A 14 -2.04 -7.88 14.67
CA SER A 14 -2.39 -7.56 13.28
C SER A 14 -1.62 -6.36 12.76
N ASN A 15 -0.30 -6.49 12.70
CA ASN A 15 0.51 -5.74 11.73
C ASN A 15 0.43 -6.38 10.33
N THR A 16 -0.54 -7.29 10.14
CA THR A 16 -1.01 -7.80 8.85
C THR A 16 -1.25 -6.60 7.95
N GLU A 17 -0.54 -6.57 6.84
CA GLU A 17 -0.54 -5.52 5.82
C GLU A 17 -1.93 -4.92 5.68
N LYS A 18 -2.13 -3.73 6.25
CA LYS A 18 -3.41 -3.03 6.12
C LYS A 18 -3.62 -2.71 4.66
N ASP A 19 -4.82 -2.97 4.16
CA ASP A 19 -5.22 -2.58 2.83
C ASP A 19 -4.87 -1.08 2.62
N PRO A 20 -4.15 -0.72 1.55
CA PRO A 20 -3.77 0.66 1.29
C PRO A 20 -4.96 1.64 1.26
N ASP A 21 -6.17 1.18 0.92
CA ASP A 21 -7.39 1.99 0.94
C ASP A 21 -7.84 2.36 2.36
N GLU A 22 -7.48 1.58 3.37
CA GLU A 22 -7.84 1.88 4.77
C GLU A 22 -6.84 2.83 5.45
N TRP A 23 -5.82 3.30 4.71
CA TRP A 23 -4.83 4.21 5.27
C TRP A 23 -5.40 5.62 5.40
N VAL A 24 -5.29 6.19 6.60
CA VAL A 24 -5.66 7.61 6.86
C VAL A 24 -4.84 8.58 5.98
N SER A 25 -3.64 8.19 5.55
CA SER A 25 -2.78 8.94 4.62
C SER A 25 -2.81 8.35 3.20
N GLY A 26 -3.82 7.56 2.86
CA GLY A 26 -3.90 6.88 1.56
C GLY A 26 -3.99 7.86 0.40
N ASP A 27 -4.75 8.95 0.58
CA ASP A 27 -4.94 10.03 -0.39
C ASP A 27 -3.77 11.04 -0.46
N ASP A 28 -2.83 10.97 0.47
CA ASP A 28 -1.63 11.82 0.42
C ASP A 28 -0.81 11.51 -0.84
N PRO A 29 0.03 12.44 -1.33
CA PRO A 29 0.97 12.13 -2.39
C PRO A 29 1.85 10.93 -2.01
N MET A 30 2.18 10.09 -3.00
CA MET A 30 3.11 8.99 -2.75
C MET A 30 4.46 9.48 -2.20
N THR A 31 5.07 8.65 -1.37
CA THR A 31 6.39 8.96 -0.82
C THR A 31 7.47 8.84 -1.91
N GLY A 32 8.59 9.54 -1.76
CA GLY A 32 9.72 9.43 -2.71
C GLY A 32 10.27 8.00 -2.84
N ALA A 33 10.16 7.20 -1.78
CA ALA A 33 10.52 5.78 -1.81
C ALA A 33 9.58 4.96 -2.69
N GLN A 34 8.26 5.15 -2.54
CA GLN A 34 7.27 4.51 -3.40
C GLN A 34 7.46 4.94 -4.87
N ALA A 35 7.66 6.23 -5.14
CA ALA A 35 7.87 6.72 -6.49
C ALA A 35 9.10 6.06 -7.17
N SER A 36 10.23 6.02 -6.44
CA SER A 36 11.47 5.43 -6.97
C SER A 36 11.32 3.93 -7.25
N TYR A 37 10.62 3.21 -6.38
CA TYR A 37 10.41 1.78 -6.54
C TYR A 37 9.39 1.46 -7.64
N LEU A 38 8.27 2.17 -7.67
CA LEU A 38 7.25 2.05 -8.72
C LEU A 38 7.84 2.31 -10.10
N LYS A 39 8.69 3.33 -10.23
CA LYS A 39 9.39 3.63 -11.49
C LYS A 39 10.25 2.45 -11.96
N THR A 40 11.04 1.87 -11.04
CA THR A 40 11.90 0.73 -11.34
C THR A 40 11.09 -0.49 -11.79
N LEU A 41 10.00 -0.80 -11.06
CA LEU A 41 9.11 -1.89 -11.41
C LEU A 41 8.39 -1.67 -12.75
N SER A 42 7.96 -0.44 -13.01
CA SER A 42 7.33 -0.05 -14.28
C SER A 42 8.28 -0.27 -15.46
N GLU A 43 9.56 0.11 -15.32
CA GLU A 43 10.60 -0.14 -16.33
C GLU A 43 10.87 -1.64 -16.51
N GLN A 44 11.00 -2.41 -15.42
CA GLN A 44 11.23 -3.86 -15.46
C GLN A 44 10.07 -4.62 -16.10
N ALA A 45 8.83 -4.24 -15.79
CA ALA A 45 7.63 -4.80 -16.37
C ALA A 45 7.38 -4.34 -17.82
N LYS A 46 8.21 -3.43 -18.35
CA LYS A 46 8.01 -2.76 -19.66
C LYS A 46 6.67 -2.04 -19.75
N ARG A 47 6.20 -1.46 -18.63
CA ARG A 47 4.96 -0.68 -18.49
C ARG A 47 5.26 0.71 -17.92
N PRO A 48 6.00 1.58 -18.64
CA PRO A 48 6.32 2.92 -18.15
C PRO A 48 5.07 3.76 -17.84
N GLU A 49 3.92 3.44 -18.45
CA GLU A 49 2.62 4.07 -18.19
C GLU A 49 2.04 3.79 -16.79
N ALA A 50 2.54 2.76 -16.08
CA ALA A 50 2.10 2.44 -14.72
C ALA A 50 2.64 3.45 -13.68
N PHE A 51 3.71 4.18 -14.02
CA PHE A 51 4.24 5.25 -13.17
C PHE A 51 3.57 6.59 -13.49
N SER A 52 3.08 7.29 -12.47
CA SER A 52 2.53 8.64 -12.58
C SER A 52 2.80 9.44 -11.32
N ASP A 53 3.38 10.64 -11.45
CA ASP A 53 3.70 11.54 -10.32
C ASP A 53 2.48 12.05 -9.54
N LYS A 54 1.27 11.79 -10.05
CA LYS A 54 0.00 12.20 -9.43
C LYS A 54 -0.65 11.11 -8.59
N LEU A 55 0.01 9.96 -8.44
CA LEU A 55 -0.53 8.86 -7.64
C LEU A 55 -0.51 9.21 -6.16
N SER A 56 -1.59 8.82 -5.49
CA SER A 56 -1.64 8.86 -4.04
C SER A 56 -0.77 7.73 -3.45
N LYS A 57 -0.50 7.81 -2.15
CA LYS A 57 0.28 6.83 -1.41
C LYS A 57 -0.37 5.45 -1.46
N ALA A 58 -1.70 5.37 -1.36
CA ALA A 58 -2.44 4.12 -1.47
C ALA A 58 -2.34 3.54 -2.88
N GLU A 59 -2.61 4.35 -3.89
CA GLU A 59 -2.58 3.93 -5.30
C GLU A 59 -1.18 3.47 -5.71
N ALA A 60 -0.14 4.21 -5.31
CA ALA A 60 1.25 3.81 -5.55
C ALA A 60 1.57 2.48 -4.85
N SER A 61 1.07 2.24 -3.64
CA SER A 61 1.29 0.97 -2.92
C SER A 61 0.65 -0.21 -3.65
N LYS A 62 -0.58 -0.07 -4.16
CA LYS A 62 -1.27 -1.12 -4.92
C LYS A 62 -0.57 -1.43 -6.24
N LEU A 63 -0.17 -0.40 -6.98
CA LEU A 63 0.53 -0.57 -8.25
C LEU A 63 1.90 -1.22 -8.06
N ILE A 64 2.61 -0.88 -6.98
CA ILE A 64 3.85 -1.57 -6.60
C ILE A 64 3.58 -3.06 -6.42
N ASP A 65 2.54 -3.43 -5.67
CA ASP A 65 2.21 -4.83 -5.43
C ASP A 65 1.85 -5.57 -6.73
N GLU A 66 0.99 -4.99 -7.57
CA GLU A 66 0.63 -5.55 -8.89
C GLU A 66 1.87 -5.81 -9.75
N LEU A 67 2.76 -4.82 -9.85
CA LEU A 67 3.96 -4.94 -10.68
C LEU A 67 4.98 -5.91 -10.08
N ARG A 68 5.10 -6.00 -8.75
CA ARG A 68 5.95 -7.01 -8.11
C ARG A 68 5.46 -8.42 -8.40
N GLN A 69 4.16 -8.66 -8.32
CA GLN A 69 3.56 -9.94 -8.66
C GLN A 69 3.79 -10.26 -10.14
N ALA A 70 3.58 -9.30 -11.04
CA ALA A 70 3.80 -9.47 -12.48
C ALA A 70 5.28 -9.71 -12.83
N ALA A 71 6.20 -9.08 -12.10
CA ALA A 71 7.64 -9.25 -12.28
C ALA A 71 8.21 -10.52 -11.61
N GLY A 72 7.41 -11.24 -10.81
CA GLY A 72 7.87 -12.41 -10.05
C GLY A 72 8.83 -12.05 -8.90
N VAL A 73 8.70 -10.85 -8.33
CA VAL A 73 9.51 -10.32 -7.21
C VAL A 73 8.74 -10.38 -5.87
N ALA A 74 7.55 -10.98 -5.88
CA ALA A 74 6.84 -11.39 -4.67
C ALA A 74 7.42 -12.75 -4.24
N ASP A 75 8.09 -12.78 -3.08
CA ASP A 75 8.59 -13.99 -2.41
C ASP A 75 7.62 -14.37 -1.28
#